data_AF-A0A7Z1R2M1-F1
#
_entry.id   AF-A0A7Z1R2M1-F1
#
_cell.length_a   1.000
_cell.length_b   1.000
_cell.length_c   1.000
_cell.angle_alpha   90.00
_cell.angle_beta   90.00
_cell.angle_gamma   90.00
#
_symmetry.space_group_name_H-M   'P 1'
#
loop_
_entity.id
_entity.type
_entity.pdbx_description
1 polymer ?
#
loop_
_entity_poly.entity_id
_entity_poly.type
_entity_poly.pdbx_seq_one_letter_code
_entity_poly.pdbx_strand_id
1 'polypeptide(L)'
;MGPWLVDVQTRDELESWLSESPPTTYRPVLMVVRGDSATIREFLPNALDAAKLDDRRIVVWVKEPALFRQQELGRLFGDDATAVAAVLGDDRTVAAWVHDDRLGVDDADFAFSAARG
;
A
#
# COMPACT_ATOMS: atom_id res chain seq x y z
N MET A 1 1.85 -15.98 -10.63
CA MET A 1 1.09 -14.74 -10.91
C MET A 1 0.02 -14.60 -9.85
N GLY A 2 0.38 -14.03 -8.70
CA GLY A 2 -0.58 -13.67 -7.65
C GLY A 2 -1.25 -12.33 -7.97
N PRO A 3 -2.29 -11.93 -7.23
CA PRO A 3 -2.90 -10.62 -7.42
C PRO A 3 -1.92 -9.52 -6.99
N TRP A 4 -1.43 -8.72 -7.94
CA TRP A 4 -0.62 -7.53 -7.66
C TRP A 4 -1.46 -6.34 -7.14
N LEU A 5 -2.79 -6.42 -7.28
CA LEU A 5 -3.76 -5.49 -6.74
C LEU A 5 -4.81 -6.26 -5.93
N VAL A 6 -5.04 -5.79 -4.70
CA VAL A 6 -6.07 -6.28 -3.80
C VAL A 6 -7.01 -5.11 -3.50
N ASP A 7 -8.24 -5.21 -3.97
CA ASP A 7 -9.30 -4.26 -3.66
C ASP A 7 -9.97 -4.66 -2.33
N VAL A 8 -9.80 -3.84 -1.30
CA VAL A 8 -10.30 -4.10 0.05
C VAL A 8 -11.58 -3.31 0.28
N GLN A 9 -12.65 -4.06 0.57
CA GLN A 9 -14.00 -3.54 0.77
C GLN A 9 -14.44 -3.66 2.24
N THR A 10 -13.81 -4.53 3.00
CA THR A 10 -14.18 -4.77 4.40
C THR A 10 -13.00 -4.60 5.36
N ARG A 11 -13.33 -4.41 6.63
CA ARG A 11 -12.33 -4.31 7.69
C ARG A 11 -11.56 -5.61 7.87
N ASP A 12 -12.22 -6.76 7.80
CA ASP A 12 -11.60 -8.07 8.00
C ASP A 12 -10.57 -8.39 6.89
N GLU A 13 -10.86 -7.98 5.65
CA GLU A 13 -9.90 -8.06 4.54
C GLU A 13 -8.67 -7.20 4.82
N LEU A 14 -8.86 -5.94 5.25
CA LEU A 14 -7.75 -5.05 5.61
C LEU A 14 -6.90 -5.65 6.74
N GLU A 15 -7.54 -6.17 7.79
CA GLU A 15 -6.84 -6.76 8.94
C GLU A 15 -6.03 -7.99 8.54
N SER A 16 -6.55 -8.83 7.65
CA SER A 16 -5.82 -10.00 7.14
C SER A 16 -4.51 -9.58 6.49
N TRP A 17 -4.53 -8.50 5.69
CA TRP A 17 -3.34 -7.96 5.05
C TRP A 17 -2.39 -7.26 6.01
N LEU A 18 -2.89 -6.61 7.07
CA LEU A 18 -2.09 -5.92 8.08
C LEU A 18 -1.57 -6.81 9.23
N SER A 19 -2.11 -8.03 9.40
CA SER A 19 -1.72 -9.00 10.44
C SER A 19 -0.37 -9.67 10.20
N GLU A 20 0.36 -10.10 11.24
CA GLU A 20 1.69 -10.74 11.08
C GLU A 20 1.73 -11.94 10.10
N SER A 21 0.59 -12.61 9.89
CA SER A 21 0.41 -13.75 9.00
C SER A 21 -0.50 -13.36 7.83
N PRO A 22 0.04 -12.79 6.73
CA PRO A 22 -0.77 -12.40 5.58
C PRO A 22 -1.47 -13.63 4.96
N PRO A 23 -2.54 -13.42 4.16
CA PRO A 23 -3.24 -14.51 3.47
C PRO A 23 -2.42 -15.17 2.34
N THR A 24 -1.15 -14.78 2.18
CA THR A 24 -0.21 -15.33 1.19
C THR A 24 0.80 -16.26 1.84
N THR A 25 1.27 -17.27 1.10
CA THR A 25 2.26 -18.26 1.57
C THR A 25 3.67 -17.69 1.79
N TYR A 26 3.94 -16.46 1.32
CA TYR A 26 5.17 -15.71 1.53
C TYR A 26 4.86 -14.37 2.19
N ARG A 27 5.86 -13.69 2.76
CA ARG A 27 5.74 -12.31 3.26
C ARG A 27 5.85 -11.33 2.09
N PRO A 28 4.78 -10.61 1.73
CA PRO A 28 4.82 -9.63 0.67
C PRO A 28 5.28 -8.25 1.19
N VAL A 29 5.84 -7.46 0.29
CA VAL A 29 5.98 -6.01 0.48
C VAL A 29 4.66 -5.37 0.09
N LEU A 30 4.00 -4.67 1.01
CA LEU A 30 2.65 -4.16 0.82
C LEU A 30 2.67 -2.66 0.59
N MET A 31 2.08 -2.18 -0.50
CA MET A 31 1.72 -0.78 -0.67
C MET A 31 0.24 -0.59 -0.33
N VAL A 32 -0.05 0.01 0.81
CA VAL A 32 -1.42 0.30 1.27
C VAL A 32 -1.82 1.67 0.73
N VAL A 33 -2.74 1.69 -0.24
CA VAL A 33 -3.27 2.89 -0.89
C VAL A 33 -4.61 3.26 -0.27
N ARG A 34 -4.78 4.51 0.14
CA ARG A 34 -5.97 5.00 0.86
C ARG A 34 -6.83 5.93 0.00
N GLY A 35 -8.12 5.62 -0.09
CA GLY A 35 -9.13 6.48 -0.70
C GLY A 35 -9.42 6.15 -2.18
N ASP A 36 -10.28 6.96 -2.78
CA ASP A 36 -10.75 6.80 -4.17
C ASP A 36 -10.90 8.18 -4.88
N SER A 37 -10.00 9.11 -4.59
CA SER A 37 -9.96 10.39 -5.28
C SER A 37 -9.43 10.24 -6.73
N ALA A 38 -9.60 11.27 -7.56
CA ALA A 38 -9.05 11.27 -8.92
C ALA A 38 -7.53 10.98 -8.93
N THR A 39 -6.80 11.60 -8.00
CA THR A 39 -5.39 11.36 -7.70
C THR A 39 -5.08 9.88 -7.47
N ILE A 40 -5.85 9.19 -6.62
CA ILE A 40 -5.65 7.76 -6.35
C ILE A 40 -5.91 6.92 -7.60
N ARG A 41 -6.94 7.25 -8.37
CA ARG A 41 -7.27 6.54 -9.61
C ARG A 41 -6.19 6.69 -10.67
N GLU A 42 -5.50 7.82 -10.72
CA GLU A 42 -4.33 8.05 -11.58
C GLU A 42 -3.08 7.32 -11.06
N PHE A 43 -2.92 7.22 -9.74
CA PHE A 43 -1.79 6.55 -9.10
C PHE A 43 -1.84 5.02 -9.21
N LEU A 44 -3.03 4.42 -9.08
CA LEU A 44 -3.19 2.96 -9.02
C LEU A 44 -2.57 2.19 -10.19
N PRO A 45 -2.73 2.61 -11.46
CA PRO A 45 -2.04 1.98 -12.59
C PRO A 45 -0.52 1.96 -12.42
N ASN A 46 0.05 3.07 -11.94
CA ASN A 46 1.50 3.21 -11.77
C ASN A 46 2.02 2.32 -10.63
N ALA A 47 1.30 2.31 -9.50
CA ALA A 47 1.59 1.43 -8.38
C ALA A 47 1.52 -0.05 -8.78
N LEU A 48 0.52 -0.41 -9.59
CA LEU A 48 0.33 -1.76 -10.09
C LEU A 48 1.45 -2.18 -11.05
N ASP A 49 1.90 -1.28 -11.93
CA ASP A 49 3.03 -1.56 -12.82
C ASP A 49 4.34 -1.75 -12.05
N ALA A 50 4.59 -0.95 -11.01
CA ALA A 50 5.72 -1.16 -10.10
C ALA A 50 5.64 -2.48 -9.32
N ALA A 51 4.44 -2.88 -8.89
CA ALA A 51 4.24 -4.15 -8.18
C ALA A 51 4.53 -5.36 -9.08
N LYS A 52 4.23 -5.30 -10.39
CA LYS A 52 4.52 -6.39 -11.33
C LYS A 52 6.01 -6.68 -11.53
N LEU A 53 6.90 -5.77 -11.14
CA LEU A 53 8.36 -5.96 -11.27
C LEU A 53 8.92 -7.02 -10.31
N ASP A 54 8.16 -7.41 -9.27
CA ASP A 54 8.57 -8.42 -8.30
C ASP A 54 7.34 -9.12 -7.72
N ASP A 55 7.30 -10.45 -7.82
CA ASP A 55 6.17 -11.27 -7.35
C ASP A 55 5.88 -11.15 -5.85
N ARG A 56 6.77 -10.54 -5.07
CA ARG A 56 6.55 -10.24 -3.64
C ARG A 56 5.82 -8.93 -3.38
N ARG A 57 5.65 -8.06 -4.37
CA ARG A 57 5.04 -6.74 -4.19
C ARG A 57 3.54 -6.80 -4.45
N ILE A 58 2.77 -6.21 -3.54
CA ILE A 58 1.30 -6.19 -3.62
C ILE A 58 0.81 -4.79 -3.29
N VAL A 59 -0.13 -4.29 -4.09
CA VAL A 59 -0.89 -3.07 -3.82
C VAL A 59 -2.19 -3.45 -3.12
N VAL A 60 -2.40 -2.94 -1.91
CA VAL A 60 -3.65 -3.08 -1.15
C VAL A 60 -4.40 -1.76 -1.25
N TRP A 61 -5.49 -1.73 -1.99
CA TRP A 61 -6.30 -0.54 -2.19
C TRP A 61 -7.50 -0.53 -1.28
N VAL A 62 -7.56 0.47 -0.39
CA VAL A 62 -8.64 0.68 0.57
C VAL A 62 -9.44 1.90 0.14
N LYS A 63 -10.51 1.68 -0.63
CA LYS A 63 -11.34 2.77 -1.17
C LYS A 63 -12.01 3.61 -0.10
N GLU A 64 -12.48 2.96 0.97
CA GLU A 64 -13.19 3.59 2.07
C GLU A 64 -12.21 3.94 3.20
N PRO A 65 -11.80 5.22 3.37
CA PRO A 65 -10.81 5.59 4.38
C PRO A 65 -11.29 5.33 5.81
N ALA A 66 -12.61 5.19 6.01
CA ALA A 66 -13.23 4.87 7.29
C ALA A 66 -12.91 3.45 7.79
N LEU A 67 -12.39 2.57 6.92
CA LEU A 67 -11.94 1.23 7.32
C LEU A 67 -10.68 1.26 8.19
N PHE A 68 -9.92 2.35 8.17
CA PHE A 68 -8.77 2.53 9.06
C PHE A 68 -9.19 3.02 10.44
N ARG A 69 -8.57 2.47 11.48
CA ARG A 69 -8.62 3.05 12.82
C ARG A 69 -7.71 4.27 12.89
N GLN A 70 -8.02 5.23 13.75
CA GLN A 70 -7.23 6.45 13.89
C GLN A 70 -5.74 6.18 14.22
N GLN A 71 -5.47 5.15 15.03
CA GLN A 71 -4.10 4.72 15.34
C GLN A 71 -3.35 4.20 14.10
N GLU A 72 -4.06 3.54 13.17
CA GLU A 72 -3.47 3.03 11.93
C GLU A 72 -3.24 4.13 10.93
N LEU A 73 -4.13 5.14 10.88
CA LEU A 73 -3.90 6.34 10.08
C LEU A 73 -2.60 7.02 10.50
N GLY A 74 -2.43 7.29 11.80
CA GLY A 74 -1.19 7.89 12.31
C GLY A 74 0.04 7.01 12.10
N ARG A 75 -0.10 5.68 12.23
CA ARG A 75 1.02 4.75 11.98
C ARG A 75 1.41 4.68 10.50
N LEU A 76 0.43 4.56 9.61
CA LEU A 76 0.64 4.26 8.20
C LEU A 76 0.85 5.51 7.36
N PHE A 77 0.16 6.61 7.67
CA PHE A 77 0.19 7.82 6.85
C PHE A 77 0.75 9.04 7.61
N GLY A 78 1.08 8.87 8.90
CA GLY A 78 1.54 9.96 9.73
C GLY A 78 0.47 11.03 9.96
N ASP A 79 0.92 12.23 10.29
CA ASP A 79 0.08 13.43 10.38
C ASP A 79 -0.05 14.16 9.03
N ASP A 80 0.55 13.61 7.96
CA ASP A 80 0.56 14.22 6.64
C ASP A 80 -0.65 13.80 5.82
N ALA A 81 -1.56 14.75 5.60
CA ALA A 81 -2.77 14.52 4.82
C ALA A 81 -2.51 14.28 3.32
N THR A 82 -1.31 14.59 2.83
CA THR A 82 -0.91 14.39 1.42
C THR A 82 -0.45 12.95 1.16
N ALA A 83 -0.16 12.16 2.21
CA ALA A 83 0.24 10.78 2.06
C ALA A 83 -0.93 9.92 1.54
N VAL A 84 -0.77 9.40 0.33
CA VAL A 84 -1.77 8.58 -0.38
C VAL A 84 -1.51 7.08 -0.27
N ALA A 85 -0.26 6.68 -0.09
CA ALA A 85 0.12 5.30 0.12
C ALA A 85 1.24 5.12 1.13
N ALA A 86 1.25 3.98 1.81
CA ALA A 86 2.30 3.56 2.74
C ALA A 86 2.85 2.21 2.29
N VAL A 87 4.17 2.09 2.19
CA VAL A 87 4.83 0.83 1.85
C VAL A 87 5.38 0.16 3.09
N LEU A 88 4.96 -1.07 3.32
CA LEU A 88 5.35 -1.92 4.44
C LEU A 88 6.42 -2.92 3.98
N GLY A 89 7.53 -2.99 4.72
CA GLY A 89 8.57 -4.00 4.56
C GLY A 89 8.19 -5.37 5.15
N ASP A 90 9.13 -6.31 5.11
CA ASP A 90 8.92 -7.70 5.57
C ASP A 90 8.58 -7.83 7.08
N ASP A 91 8.97 -6.82 7.86
CA ASP A 91 8.69 -6.69 9.30
C ASP A 91 7.39 -5.91 9.59
N ARG A 92 6.68 -5.47 8.54
CA ARG A 92 5.44 -4.67 8.61
C ARG A 92 5.62 -3.30 9.27
N THR A 93 6.84 -2.79 9.27
CA THR A 93 7.10 -1.38 9.52
C THR A 93 6.93 -0.59 8.23
N VAL A 94 6.56 0.68 8.36
CA VAL A 94 6.49 1.58 7.22
C VAL A 94 7.91 1.91 6.78
N ALA A 95 8.27 1.47 5.58
CA ALA A 95 9.57 1.73 5.00
C ALA A 95 9.57 2.98 4.10
N ALA A 96 8.44 3.30 3.49
CA ALA A 96 8.28 4.49 2.65
C ALA A 96 6.83 5.00 2.60
N TRP A 97 6.67 6.28 2.32
CA TRP A 97 5.39 6.93 2.01
C TRP A 97 5.38 7.43 0.57
N VAL A 98 4.20 7.42 -0.04
CA VAL A 98 3.94 8.06 -1.33
C VAL A 98 2.93 9.17 -1.10
N HIS A 99 3.27 10.36 -1.60
CA HIS A 99 2.49 11.58 -1.45
C HIS A 99 1.79 11.94 -2.76
N ASP A 100 0.70 12.70 -2.66
CA ASP A 100 -0.15 13.09 -3.81
C ASP A 100 0.56 13.92 -4.87
N ASP A 101 1.67 14.56 -4.54
CA ASP A 101 2.53 15.34 -5.45
C ASP A 101 3.54 14.47 -6.22
N ARG A 102 3.64 13.16 -5.90
CA ARG A 102 4.62 12.22 -6.46
C ARG A 102 3.99 10.88 -6.87
N LEU A 103 3.28 10.89 -8.00
CA LEU A 103 2.45 9.75 -8.46
C LEU A 103 3.07 8.92 -9.60
N GLY A 104 4.37 9.04 -9.89
CA GLY A 104 5.02 8.31 -10.98
C GLY A 104 5.25 6.82 -10.69
N VAL A 105 5.47 6.02 -11.75
CA VAL A 105 5.89 4.60 -11.62
C VAL A 105 7.22 4.50 -10.88
N ASP A 106 8.17 5.38 -11.18
CA ASP A 106 9.48 5.41 -10.53
C ASP A 106 9.37 5.70 -9.03
N ASP A 107 8.39 6.52 -8.61
CA ASP A 107 8.14 6.80 -7.19
C ASP A 107 7.56 5.59 -6.47
N ALA A 108 6.63 4.87 -7.11
CA ALA A 108 6.07 3.63 -6.57
C ALA A 108 7.13 2.51 -6.49
N ASP A 109 7.94 2.33 -7.53
CA ASP A 109 9.05 1.37 -7.54
C ASP A 109 10.13 1.73 -6.51
N PHE A 110 10.45 3.02 -6.37
CA PHE A 110 11.36 3.50 -5.34
C PHE A 110 10.82 3.17 -3.94
N ALA A 111 9.54 3.43 -3.68
CA ALA A 111 8.91 3.14 -2.40
C ALA A 111 8.93 1.63 -2.08
N PHE A 112 8.64 0.77 -3.07
CA PHE A 112 8.79 -0.68 -2.93
C PHE A 112 10.24 -1.12 -2.69
N SER A 113 11.19 -0.46 -3.35
CA SER A 113 12.61 -0.80 -3.22
C SER A 113 13.19 -0.39 -1.87
N ALA A 114 12.72 0.71 -1.28
CA ALA A 114 13.08 1.13 0.07
C ALA A 114 12.66 0.10 1.14
N ALA A 115 11.58 -0.64 0.89
CA ALA A 115 11.06 -1.67 1.79
C ALA A 115 11.81 -3.01 1.75
N ARG A 116 12.77 -3.16 0.83
CA ARG A 116 13.65 -4.34 0.71
C ARG A 116 15.00 -4.19 1.43
N GLY A 117 15.26 -3.01 2.01
CA GLY A 117 16.52 -2.66 2.68
C GLY A 117 16.71 -3.33 4.03
#